data_AF-A0A660Q3T1-F1
#
_entry.id   AF-A0A660Q3T1-F1
#
_cell.length_a   1.000
_cell.length_b   1.000
_cell.length_c   1.000
_cell.angle_alpha   90.00
_cell.angle_beta   90.00
_cell.angle_gamma   90.00
#
_symmetry.space_group_name_H-M   'P 1'
#
loop_
_entity.id
_entity.type
_entity.pdbx_description
1 polymer ?
#
loop_
_entity_poly.entity_id
_entity_poly.type
_entity_poly.pdbx_seq_one_letter_code
_entity_poly.pdbx_strand_id
1 'polypeptide(L)'
;MTSGGTVNLKRIISAVALAVFLSGQLTGTAGAAEAGAVDSEPTGDTLLGFAQWLCDEEDYYRAITEYKRWLYLHPRSPDVPRIRLRIAEIYLQAGKPDAARIHLREIREEYRGTAIGRAAALLLAGSYHAQREYRKAATELARFLADYPGAPETDQARLMRALCLWQSGRPDQAQTELARVPADSPARPQADAMLSAMPAYRRLPLKSPLMAGALSTILPGAGQVYVGYYSDAAISFLLNGLLIWAAWEAFDNDEYVTGGLLCAVELGWYLGNVYNAVNDAHKFNRRQKRRFFRDIELSIVPLTSRNGVSGVGAAVSHSF
;
A
#
# COMPACT_ATOMS: atom_id res chain seq x y z
N MET A 1 25.84 -18.72 13.29
CA MET A 1 25.26 -17.91 12.20
C MET A 1 24.07 -17.15 12.76
N THR A 2 24.04 -15.85 12.50
CA THR A 2 23.43 -14.79 13.29
C THR A 2 21.90 -14.75 13.26
N SER A 3 21.30 -14.82 14.44
CA SER A 3 19.98 -14.28 14.76
C SER A 3 20.03 -12.75 14.68
N GLY A 4 19.22 -12.15 13.80
CA GLY A 4 19.13 -10.70 13.60
C GLY A 4 17.68 -10.28 13.50
N GLY A 5 16.98 -10.28 14.64
CA GLY A 5 15.60 -9.82 14.78
C GLY A 5 15.54 -8.70 15.82
N THR A 6 14.91 -7.59 15.44
CA THR A 6 14.45 -6.49 16.31
C THR A 6 15.54 -5.61 16.96
N VAL A 7 16.10 -4.67 16.19
CA VAL A 7 16.68 -3.45 16.77
C VAL A 7 15.58 -2.40 16.82
N ASN A 8 15.23 -2.06 18.06
CA ASN A 8 14.17 -1.20 18.52
C ASN A 8 14.45 0.28 18.14
N LEU A 9 13.54 0.88 17.39
CA LEU A 9 13.60 2.24 16.82
C LEU A 9 13.56 3.37 17.89
N LYS A 10 13.52 3.03 19.19
CA LYS A 10 13.47 3.96 20.33
C LYS A 10 14.83 4.56 20.73
N ARG A 11 15.91 4.39 19.96
CA ARG A 11 17.27 4.87 20.31
C ARG A 11 17.76 6.11 19.54
N ILE A 12 16.96 6.68 18.64
CA ILE A 12 17.29 7.94 17.92
C ILE A 12 16.45 9.11 18.46
N ILE A 13 16.25 9.16 19.78
CA ILE A 13 15.69 10.34 20.50
C ILE A 13 16.72 10.88 21.51
N SER A 14 18.02 10.65 21.31
CA SER A 14 19.04 11.10 22.29
C SER A 14 20.31 11.63 21.65
N ALA A 15 20.19 12.57 20.69
CA ALA A 15 21.36 13.24 20.12
C ALA A 15 21.17 14.70 19.67
N VAL A 16 20.15 15.44 20.14
CA VAL A 16 20.09 16.92 19.94
C VAL A 16 19.70 17.69 21.22
N ALA A 17 19.58 17.01 22.36
CA ALA A 17 19.34 17.66 23.66
C ALA A 17 20.61 17.70 24.52
N LEU A 18 21.72 18.24 24.00
CA LEU A 18 22.86 18.65 24.85
C LEU A 18 23.86 19.55 24.11
N ALA A 19 23.44 20.78 23.78
CA ALA A 19 24.36 21.89 23.54
C ALA A 19 23.59 23.21 23.63
N VAL A 20 23.38 23.72 24.85
CA VAL A 20 23.61 25.11 25.29
C VAL A 20 23.21 25.13 26.77
N PHE A 21 24.15 24.78 27.63
CA PHE A 21 24.13 25.17 29.05
C PHE A 21 25.58 25.26 29.49
N LEU A 22 26.17 26.46 29.41
CA LEU A 22 27.07 27.03 30.41
C LEU A 22 27.64 28.36 29.91
N SER A 23 27.18 29.44 30.54
CA SER A 23 27.97 30.50 31.20
C SER A 23 27.46 31.89 30.88
N GLY A 24 27.16 32.64 31.94
CA GLY A 24 26.78 34.04 31.87
C GLY A 24 25.77 34.45 32.92
N GLN A 25 26.11 34.33 34.21
CA GLN A 25 25.54 35.26 35.18
C GLN A 25 26.25 36.60 35.01
N LEU A 26 25.48 37.70 35.01
CA LEU A 26 25.74 38.91 35.80
C LEU A 26 24.58 39.90 35.64
N THR A 27 23.87 40.12 36.75
CA THR A 27 23.29 41.37 37.26
C THR A 27 22.67 42.39 36.29
N GLY A 28 21.37 42.68 36.47
CA GLY A 28 20.73 43.86 35.90
C GLY A 28 19.27 44.03 36.31
N THR A 29 19.06 44.64 37.48
CA THR A 29 17.91 45.45 37.93
C THR A 29 16.49 45.10 37.48
N ALA A 30 15.66 44.83 38.49
CA ALA A 30 14.21 44.98 38.44
C ALA A 30 13.80 46.30 37.75
N GLY A 31 13.04 46.17 36.68
CA GLY A 31 12.35 47.25 36.00
C GLY A 31 11.08 46.68 35.41
N ALA A 32 9.95 47.12 35.95
CA ALA A 32 8.62 46.78 35.49
C ALA A 32 8.50 47.04 33.97
N ALA A 33 8.10 46.01 33.24
CA ALA A 33 7.47 46.16 31.94
C ALA A 33 6.23 45.26 31.97
N GLU A 34 5.07 45.91 31.98
CA GLU A 34 3.76 45.29 31.87
C GLU A 34 3.77 44.31 30.69
N ALA A 35 3.75 43.01 31.00
CA ALA A 35 3.34 42.01 30.05
C ALA A 35 1.83 42.15 29.89
N GLY A 36 1.42 43.11 29.05
CA GLY A 36 0.18 42.97 28.31
C GLY A 36 0.33 41.73 27.44
N ALA A 37 -0.04 40.57 28.01
CA ALA A 37 -0.39 39.40 27.24
C ALA A 37 -1.63 39.81 26.43
N VAL A 38 -1.37 40.38 25.26
CA VAL A 38 -2.36 40.42 24.20
C VAL A 38 -2.64 38.96 23.94
N ASP A 39 -3.78 38.48 24.43
CA ASP A 39 -4.46 37.26 23.98
C ASP A 39 -4.81 37.45 22.50
N SER A 40 -3.81 37.63 21.64
CA SER A 40 -3.99 37.58 20.21
C SER A 40 -4.29 36.12 19.92
N GLU A 41 -5.54 35.83 19.55
CA GLU A 41 -5.91 34.51 19.06
C GLU A 41 -4.84 34.02 18.09
N PRO A 42 -4.41 32.75 18.18
CA PRO A 42 -3.41 32.20 17.28
C PRO A 42 -3.85 32.49 15.84
N THR A 43 -3.00 33.23 15.11
CA THR A 43 -3.27 33.59 13.72
C THR A 43 -3.53 32.34 12.88
N GLY A 44 -4.30 32.46 11.80
CA GLY A 44 -4.58 31.32 10.92
C GLY A 44 -3.33 30.55 10.50
N ASP A 45 -2.20 31.23 10.32
CA ASP A 45 -0.92 30.63 9.95
C ASP A 45 -0.27 29.83 11.09
N THR A 46 -0.39 30.27 12.35
CA THR A 46 0.15 29.49 13.49
C THR A 46 -0.65 28.21 13.73
N LEU A 47 -1.97 28.25 13.53
CA LEU A 47 -2.82 27.05 13.59
C LEU A 47 -2.45 26.02 12.50
N LEU A 48 -2.24 26.48 11.26
CA LEU A 48 -1.83 25.57 10.17
C LEU A 48 -0.42 25.03 10.38
N GLY A 49 0.50 25.84 10.90
CA GLY A 49 1.85 25.40 11.26
C GLY A 49 1.85 24.32 12.33
N PHE A 50 1.04 24.49 13.39
CA PHE A 50 0.90 23.48 14.44
C PHE A 50 0.23 22.19 13.93
N ALA A 51 -0.81 22.31 13.09
CA ALA A 51 -1.46 21.16 12.47
C ALA A 51 -0.49 20.36 11.57
N GLN A 52 0.40 21.05 10.86
CA GLN A 52 1.45 20.41 10.06
C GLN A 52 2.48 19.71 10.94
N TRP A 53 2.96 20.36 12.01
CA TRP A 53 3.87 19.75 12.96
C TRP A 53 3.29 18.45 13.57
N LEU A 54 2.00 18.44 13.91
CA LEU A 54 1.31 17.23 14.38
C LEU A 54 1.26 16.12 13.30
N CYS A 55 1.17 16.47 12.01
CA CYS A 55 1.27 15.48 10.94
C CYS A 55 2.66 14.86 10.86
N ASP A 56 3.70 15.67 11.07
CA ASP A 56 5.10 15.22 11.03
C ASP A 56 5.42 14.27 12.20
N GLU A 57 4.75 14.45 13.34
CA GLU A 57 4.76 13.54 14.50
C GLU A 57 3.81 12.32 14.36
N GLU A 58 3.17 12.14 13.19
CA GLU A 58 2.16 11.10 12.92
C GLU A 58 0.92 11.16 13.85
N ASP A 59 0.70 12.25 14.58
CA ASP A 59 -0.51 12.50 15.39
C ASP A 59 -1.66 13.02 14.52
N TYR A 60 -2.07 12.17 13.57
CA TYR A 60 -3.05 12.51 12.54
C TYR A 60 -4.41 12.93 13.11
N TYR A 61 -4.82 12.37 14.25
CA TYR A 61 -6.11 12.69 14.85
C TYR A 61 -6.13 14.13 15.38
N ARG A 62 -5.07 14.54 16.10
CA ARG A 62 -4.96 15.92 16.57
C ARG A 62 -4.70 16.88 15.42
N ALA A 63 -3.89 16.51 14.43
CA ALA A 63 -3.68 17.32 13.24
C ALA A 63 -4.99 17.65 12.52
N ILE A 64 -5.84 16.64 12.27
CA ILE A 64 -7.17 16.85 11.68
C ILE A 64 -8.04 17.77 12.55
N THR A 65 -7.93 17.66 13.87
CA THR A 65 -8.69 18.52 14.79
C THR A 65 -8.29 19.99 14.64
N GLU A 66 -7.00 20.28 14.51
CA GLU A 66 -6.50 21.64 14.31
C GLU A 66 -6.85 22.20 12.93
N TYR A 67 -6.79 21.39 11.86
CA TYR A 67 -7.29 21.81 10.55
C TYR A 67 -8.81 22.08 10.57
N LYS A 68 -9.59 21.28 11.29
CA LYS A 68 -11.04 21.53 11.47
C LYS A 68 -11.31 22.80 12.27
N ARG A 69 -10.51 23.08 13.31
CA ARG A 69 -10.57 24.34 14.06
C ARG A 69 -10.30 25.52 13.13
N TRP A 70 -9.28 25.41 12.28
CA TRP A 70 -8.97 26.46 11.31
C TRP A 70 -10.14 26.70 10.35
N LEU A 71 -10.77 25.64 9.82
CA LEU A 71 -11.94 25.74 8.93
C LEU A 71 -13.15 26.40 9.63
N TYR A 72 -13.34 26.12 10.92
CA TYR A 72 -14.41 26.73 11.72
C TYR A 72 -14.20 28.23 11.91
N LEU A 73 -12.96 28.66 12.17
CA LEU A 73 -12.61 30.08 12.38
C LEU A 73 -12.54 30.87 11.07
N HIS A 74 -12.27 30.21 9.93
CA HIS A 74 -12.06 30.86 8.63
C HIS A 74 -13.00 30.33 7.52
N PRO A 75 -14.34 30.32 7.72
CA PRO A 75 -15.27 29.63 6.82
C PRO A 75 -15.39 30.26 5.42
N ARG A 76 -14.96 31.52 5.26
CA ARG A 76 -14.98 32.25 3.97
C ARG A 76 -13.59 32.40 3.35
N SER A 77 -12.57 31.77 3.94
CA SER A 77 -11.22 31.86 3.39
C SER A 77 -11.14 31.16 2.02
N PRO A 78 -10.42 31.74 1.04
CA PRO A 78 -10.18 31.08 -0.25
C PRO A 78 -9.42 29.76 -0.12
N ASP A 79 -8.77 29.53 1.03
CA ASP A 79 -8.00 28.31 1.33
C ASP A 79 -8.83 27.13 1.84
N VAL A 80 -10.13 27.33 2.14
CA VAL A 80 -11.02 26.25 2.60
C VAL A 80 -10.94 24.97 1.74
N PRO A 81 -10.96 25.03 0.39
CA PRO A 81 -10.88 23.82 -0.45
C PRO A 81 -9.54 23.09 -0.26
N ARG A 82 -8.44 23.84 -0.14
CA ARG A 82 -7.09 23.31 0.07
C ARG A 82 -6.96 22.63 1.43
N ILE A 83 -7.51 23.24 2.48
CA ILE A 83 -7.50 22.65 3.83
C ILE A 83 -8.38 21.41 3.93
N ARG A 84 -9.55 21.40 3.26
CA ARG A 84 -10.39 20.19 3.17
C ARG A 84 -9.68 19.04 2.46
N LEU A 85 -8.98 19.34 1.35
CA LEU A 85 -8.16 18.35 0.64
C LEU A 85 -7.05 17.80 1.56
N ARG A 86 -6.38 18.68 2.31
CA ARG A 86 -5.35 18.28 3.28
C ARG A 86 -5.87 17.34 4.35
N ILE A 87 -7.05 17.60 4.91
CA ILE A 87 -7.71 16.67 5.86
C ILE A 87 -7.92 15.28 5.22
N ALA A 88 -8.37 15.23 3.97
CA ALA A 88 -8.57 13.97 3.26
C ALA A 88 -7.25 13.20 3.03
N GLU A 89 -6.16 13.90 2.69
CA GLU A 89 -4.82 13.30 2.61
C GLU A 89 -4.36 12.72 3.95
N ILE A 90 -4.59 13.43 5.04
CA ILE A 90 -4.24 12.95 6.39
C ILE A 90 -5.04 11.71 6.75
N TYR A 91 -6.32 11.63 6.37
CA TYR A 91 -7.09 10.38 6.51
C TYR A 91 -6.48 9.21 5.72
N LEU A 92 -5.92 9.46 4.53
CA LEU A 92 -5.20 8.43 3.76
C LEU A 92 -3.90 8.02 4.46
N GLN A 93 -3.12 8.97 4.97
CA GLN A 93 -1.89 8.72 5.75
C GLN A 93 -2.17 7.91 7.02
N ALA A 94 -3.27 8.23 7.70
CA ALA A 94 -3.74 7.53 8.90
C ALA A 94 -4.33 6.13 8.63
N GLY A 95 -4.27 5.63 7.38
CA GLY A 95 -4.82 4.33 7.02
C GLY A 95 -6.35 4.24 7.08
N LYS A 96 -7.05 5.38 7.01
CA LYS A 96 -8.52 5.50 7.05
C LYS A 96 -9.09 5.91 5.68
N PRO A 97 -8.95 5.07 4.64
CA PRO A 97 -9.34 5.43 3.28
C PRO A 97 -10.83 5.68 3.12
N ASP A 98 -11.69 5.00 3.88
CA ASP A 98 -13.14 5.18 3.74
C ASP A 98 -13.59 6.57 4.22
N ALA A 99 -12.99 7.08 5.30
CA ALA A 99 -13.20 8.46 5.74
C ALA A 99 -12.67 9.46 4.71
N ALA A 100 -11.47 9.22 4.16
CA ALA A 100 -10.91 10.06 3.10
C ALA A 100 -11.83 10.09 1.87
N ARG A 101 -12.33 8.93 1.42
CA ARG A 101 -13.17 8.79 0.22
C ARG A 101 -14.50 9.56 0.33
N ILE A 102 -15.05 9.73 1.53
CA ILE A 102 -16.24 10.57 1.75
C ILE A 102 -15.91 12.02 1.42
N HIS A 103 -14.88 12.57 2.08
CA HIS A 103 -14.45 13.95 1.86
C HIS A 103 -13.97 14.20 0.41
N LEU A 104 -13.23 13.27 -0.18
CA LEU A 104 -12.74 13.41 -1.56
C LEU A 104 -13.88 13.44 -2.58
N ARG A 105 -14.95 12.67 -2.36
CA ARG A 105 -16.14 12.72 -3.22
C ARG A 105 -16.82 14.09 -3.12
N GLU A 106 -17.02 14.61 -1.91
CA GLU A 106 -17.59 15.94 -1.71
C GLU A 106 -16.75 17.03 -2.40
N ILE A 107 -15.43 17.03 -2.17
CA ILE A 107 -14.51 18.02 -2.74
C ILE A 107 -14.51 17.93 -4.28
N ARG A 108 -14.51 16.72 -4.85
CA ARG A 108 -14.55 16.53 -6.30
C ARG A 108 -15.81 17.14 -6.92
N GLU A 109 -16.98 16.92 -6.32
CA GLU A 109 -18.25 17.43 -6.85
C GLU A 109 -18.35 18.95 -6.69
N GLU A 110 -18.02 19.46 -5.50
CA GLU A 110 -18.15 20.89 -5.16
C GLU A 110 -17.15 21.76 -5.92
N TYR A 111 -15.94 21.26 -6.15
CA TYR A 111 -14.87 21.98 -6.86
C TYR A 111 -14.59 21.40 -8.24
N ARG A 112 -15.59 20.81 -8.90
CA ARG A 112 -15.47 20.24 -10.24
C ARG A 112 -14.96 21.29 -11.25
N GLY A 113 -14.04 20.90 -12.12
CA GLY A 113 -13.40 21.80 -13.09
C GLY A 113 -12.18 22.57 -12.55
N THR A 114 -11.94 22.57 -11.23
CA THR A 114 -10.78 23.25 -10.62
C THR A 114 -9.59 22.30 -10.41
N ALA A 115 -8.42 22.85 -10.09
CA ALA A 115 -7.25 22.04 -9.69
C ALA A 115 -7.50 21.21 -8.42
N ILE A 116 -8.26 21.75 -7.46
CA ILE A 116 -8.63 21.03 -6.23
C ILE A 116 -9.54 19.85 -6.54
N GLY A 117 -10.54 20.04 -7.42
CA GLY A 117 -11.42 18.96 -7.87
C GLY A 117 -10.66 17.84 -8.61
N ARG A 118 -9.66 18.21 -9.43
CA ARG A 118 -8.75 17.24 -10.08
C ARG A 118 -7.95 16.44 -9.06
N ALA A 119 -7.30 17.12 -8.12
CA ALA A 119 -6.51 16.47 -7.08
C ALA A 119 -7.37 15.52 -6.22
N ALA A 120 -8.58 15.95 -5.84
CA ALA A 120 -9.51 15.12 -5.09
C ALA A 120 -9.93 13.85 -5.86
N ALA A 121 -10.23 13.98 -7.16
CA ALA A 121 -10.58 12.86 -8.02
C ALA A 121 -9.42 11.85 -8.16
N LEU A 122 -8.18 12.33 -8.32
CA LEU A 122 -7.00 11.47 -8.42
C LEU A 122 -6.68 10.78 -7.09
N LEU A 123 -6.76 11.48 -5.97
CA LEU A 123 -6.60 10.89 -4.63
C LEU A 123 -7.68 9.83 -4.36
N LEU A 124 -8.92 10.07 -4.81
CA LEU A 124 -10.01 9.11 -4.69
C LEU A 124 -9.70 7.83 -5.47
N ALA A 125 -9.30 7.95 -6.73
CA ALA A 125 -8.87 6.80 -7.53
C ALA A 125 -7.65 6.08 -6.92
N GLY A 126 -6.65 6.83 -6.47
CA GLY A 126 -5.45 6.32 -5.81
C GLY A 126 -5.78 5.54 -4.53
N SER A 127 -6.77 5.99 -3.76
CA SER A 127 -7.24 5.28 -2.56
C SER A 127 -7.85 3.90 -2.88
N TYR A 128 -8.54 3.75 -4.01
CA TYR A 128 -9.04 2.46 -4.48
C TYR A 128 -7.91 1.57 -4.99
N HIS A 129 -6.94 2.14 -5.71
CA HIS A 129 -5.76 1.41 -6.16
C HIS A 129 -4.95 0.85 -4.97
N ALA A 130 -4.69 1.68 -3.96
CA ALA A 130 -3.96 1.28 -2.74
C ALA A 130 -4.62 0.11 -2.01
N GLN A 131 -5.96 0.07 -1.98
CA GLN A 131 -6.74 -1.03 -1.41
C GLN A 131 -6.93 -2.22 -2.34
N ARG A 132 -6.23 -2.26 -3.49
CA ARG A 132 -6.33 -3.31 -4.53
C ARG A 132 -7.74 -3.43 -5.12
N GLU A 133 -8.58 -2.42 -4.96
CA GLU A 133 -9.91 -2.31 -5.54
C GLU A 133 -9.81 -1.80 -6.99
N TYR A 134 -9.00 -2.47 -7.81
CA TYR A 134 -8.57 -2.00 -9.13
C TYR A 134 -9.72 -1.69 -10.08
N ARG A 135 -10.85 -2.42 -9.98
CA ARG A 135 -12.05 -2.11 -10.78
C ARG A 135 -12.65 -0.75 -10.42
N LYS A 136 -12.76 -0.43 -9.13
CA LYS A 136 -13.28 0.87 -8.67
C LYS A 136 -12.30 1.99 -9.03
N ALA A 137 -11.00 1.77 -8.84
CA ALA A 137 -9.96 2.71 -9.25
C ALA A 137 -10.04 3.05 -10.75
N ALA A 138 -10.19 2.03 -11.60
CA ALA A 138 -10.36 2.22 -13.04
C ALA A 138 -11.63 3.01 -13.39
N THR A 139 -12.73 2.79 -12.66
CA THR A 139 -13.98 3.56 -12.83
C THR A 139 -13.81 5.02 -12.42
N GLU A 140 -13.17 5.31 -11.30
CA GLU A 140 -12.93 6.70 -10.88
C GLU A 140 -11.96 7.43 -11.84
N LEU A 141 -10.95 6.74 -12.37
CA LEU A 141 -10.08 7.30 -13.40
C LEU A 141 -10.82 7.52 -14.73
N ALA A 142 -11.77 6.65 -15.05
CA ALA A 142 -12.64 6.87 -16.21
C ALA A 142 -13.44 8.16 -16.10
N ARG A 143 -13.99 8.44 -14.90
CA ARG A 143 -14.70 9.68 -14.60
C ARG A 143 -13.77 10.88 -14.70
N PHE A 144 -12.59 10.80 -14.09
CA PHE A 144 -11.57 11.86 -14.19
C PHE A 144 -11.26 12.23 -15.65
N LEU A 145 -11.02 11.23 -16.50
CA LEU A 145 -10.72 11.45 -17.92
C LEU A 145 -11.89 12.06 -18.71
N ALA A 146 -13.13 11.87 -18.26
CA ALA A 146 -14.33 12.46 -18.86
C ALA A 146 -14.59 13.88 -18.34
N ASP A 147 -14.34 14.12 -17.05
CA ASP A 147 -14.60 15.40 -16.38
C ASP A 147 -13.53 16.44 -16.67
N TYR A 148 -12.30 16.00 -16.97
CA TYR A 148 -11.13 16.86 -17.15
C TYR A 148 -10.38 16.56 -18.46
N PRO A 149 -11.02 16.66 -19.63
CA PRO A 149 -10.36 16.43 -20.90
C PRO A 149 -9.24 17.46 -21.10
N GLY A 150 -8.01 16.98 -21.30
CA GLY A 150 -6.84 17.85 -21.55
C GLY A 150 -6.17 18.42 -20.30
N ALA A 151 -6.57 17.98 -19.10
CA ALA A 151 -5.84 18.33 -17.88
C ALA A 151 -4.39 17.80 -17.93
N PRO A 152 -3.42 18.46 -17.26
CA PRO A 152 -2.03 18.02 -17.25
C PRO A 152 -1.84 16.56 -16.81
N GLU A 153 -2.73 16.07 -15.95
CA GLU A 153 -2.68 14.72 -15.38
C GLU A 153 -3.36 13.65 -16.27
N THR A 154 -3.91 14.03 -17.44
CA THR A 154 -4.70 13.14 -18.30
C THR A 154 -3.93 11.90 -18.72
N ASP A 155 -2.69 12.04 -19.19
CA ASP A 155 -1.93 10.89 -19.67
C ASP A 155 -1.47 9.99 -18.52
N GLN A 156 -1.09 10.57 -17.38
CA GLN A 156 -0.79 9.79 -16.17
C GLN A 156 -2.03 9.04 -15.65
N ALA A 157 -3.21 9.67 -15.71
CA ALA A 157 -4.47 9.02 -15.36
C ALA A 157 -4.81 7.87 -16.33
N ARG A 158 -4.48 7.98 -17.62
CA ARG A 158 -4.59 6.88 -18.60
C ARG A 158 -3.66 5.72 -18.25
N LEU A 159 -2.39 5.99 -17.93
CA LEU A 159 -1.45 4.95 -17.48
C LEU A 159 -1.97 4.23 -16.23
N MET A 160 -2.39 4.98 -15.21
CA MET A 160 -2.89 4.40 -13.97
C MET A 160 -4.19 3.62 -14.19
N ARG A 161 -5.07 4.08 -15.09
CA ARG A 161 -6.30 3.37 -15.45
C ARG A 161 -5.97 2.06 -16.16
N ALA A 162 -5.05 2.10 -17.13
CA ALA A 162 -4.59 0.92 -17.84
C ALA A 162 -3.99 -0.12 -16.89
N LEU A 163 -3.15 0.33 -15.94
CA LEU A 163 -2.62 -0.53 -14.89
C LEU A 163 -3.73 -1.19 -14.06
N CYS A 164 -4.72 -0.41 -13.62
CA CYS A 164 -5.88 -0.92 -12.88
C CYS A 164 -6.70 -1.93 -13.70
N LEU A 165 -6.93 -1.65 -14.98
CA LEU A 165 -7.62 -2.56 -15.91
C LEU A 165 -6.84 -3.86 -16.07
N TRP A 166 -5.52 -3.78 -16.22
CA TRP A 166 -4.67 -4.96 -16.35
C TRP A 166 -4.67 -5.81 -15.07
N GLN A 167 -4.49 -5.19 -13.90
CA GLN A 167 -4.50 -5.89 -12.60
C GLN A 167 -5.88 -6.49 -12.27
N SER A 168 -6.96 -5.92 -12.79
CA SER A 168 -8.32 -6.46 -12.63
C SER A 168 -8.73 -7.50 -13.67
N GLY A 169 -7.80 -7.94 -14.52
CA GLY A 169 -8.02 -9.00 -15.51
C GLY A 169 -8.66 -8.55 -16.82
N ARG A 170 -8.55 -7.27 -17.18
CA ARG A 170 -9.07 -6.68 -18.43
C ARG A 170 -7.92 -6.17 -19.33
N PRO A 171 -7.02 -7.05 -19.81
CA PRO A 171 -5.84 -6.65 -20.55
C PRO A 171 -6.15 -5.95 -21.87
N ASP A 172 -7.21 -6.35 -22.59
CA ASP A 172 -7.56 -5.74 -23.88
C ASP A 172 -7.98 -4.28 -23.74
N GLN A 173 -8.68 -3.96 -22.65
CA GLN A 173 -9.04 -2.59 -22.32
C GLN A 173 -7.83 -1.78 -21.84
N ALA A 174 -6.93 -2.41 -21.07
CA ALA A 174 -5.68 -1.78 -20.69
C ALA A 174 -4.85 -1.41 -21.93
N GLN A 175 -4.72 -2.31 -22.90
CA GLN A 175 -4.03 -2.06 -24.17
C GLN A 175 -4.68 -0.91 -24.94
N THR A 176 -6.01 -0.88 -25.00
CA THR A 176 -6.76 0.20 -25.67
C THR A 176 -6.52 1.55 -25.00
N GLU A 177 -6.50 1.61 -23.67
CA GLU A 177 -6.20 2.86 -22.94
C GLU A 177 -4.75 3.32 -23.13
N LEU A 178 -3.78 2.39 -23.16
CA LEU A 178 -2.37 2.71 -23.43
C LEU A 178 -2.16 3.25 -24.84
N ALA A 179 -2.85 2.68 -25.83
CA ALA A 179 -2.76 3.13 -27.23
C ALA A 179 -3.28 4.56 -27.44
N ARG A 180 -4.10 5.08 -26.52
CA ARG A 180 -4.62 6.45 -26.59
C ARG A 180 -3.61 7.51 -26.12
N VAL A 181 -2.54 7.11 -25.43
CA VAL A 181 -1.49 8.04 -24.98
C VAL A 181 -0.79 8.65 -26.21
N PRO A 182 -0.81 9.99 -26.39
CA PRO A 182 -0.21 10.65 -27.55
C PRO A 182 1.28 10.35 -27.70
N ALA A 183 1.79 10.34 -28.94
CA ALA A 183 3.19 10.02 -29.21
C ALA A 183 4.18 11.06 -28.67
N ASP A 184 3.74 12.31 -28.57
CA ASP A 184 4.47 13.46 -28.03
C ASP A 184 4.32 13.61 -26.50
N SER A 185 3.50 12.76 -25.87
CA SER A 185 3.29 12.81 -24.42
C SER A 185 4.56 12.39 -23.66
N PRO A 186 4.93 13.09 -22.57
CA PRO A 186 5.97 12.63 -21.64
C PRO A 186 5.67 11.26 -21.02
N ALA A 187 4.40 10.83 -21.03
CA ALA A 187 3.94 9.53 -20.53
C ALA A 187 4.07 8.40 -21.57
N ARG A 188 4.44 8.72 -22.81
CA ARG A 188 4.50 7.76 -23.92
C ARG A 188 5.52 6.64 -23.68
N PRO A 189 6.74 6.90 -23.20
CA PRO A 189 7.71 5.83 -22.92
C PRO A 189 7.19 4.81 -21.90
N GLN A 190 6.48 5.28 -20.86
CA GLN A 190 5.85 4.39 -19.87
C GLN A 190 4.72 3.56 -20.51
N ALA A 191 3.91 4.18 -21.38
CA ALA A 191 2.85 3.46 -22.10
C ALA A 191 3.43 2.32 -22.98
N ASP A 192 4.49 2.62 -23.72
CA ASP A 192 5.17 1.66 -24.59
C ASP A 192 5.86 0.54 -23.79
N ALA A 193 6.46 0.88 -22.64
CA ALA A 193 7.02 -0.11 -21.72
C ALA A 193 5.93 -1.08 -21.19
N MET A 194 4.77 -0.55 -20.79
CA MET A 194 3.65 -1.38 -20.35
C MET A 194 3.14 -2.30 -21.47
N LEU A 195 2.95 -1.75 -22.68
CA LEU A 195 2.55 -2.52 -23.87
C LEU A 195 3.54 -3.65 -24.18
N SER A 196 4.84 -3.34 -24.14
CA SER A 196 5.92 -4.29 -24.39
C SER A 196 6.02 -5.38 -23.32
N ALA A 197 5.58 -5.10 -22.10
CA ALA A 197 5.55 -6.07 -21.01
C ALA A 197 4.32 -7.01 -21.03
N MET A 198 3.25 -6.65 -21.75
CA MET A 198 2.02 -7.48 -21.80
C MET A 198 2.26 -8.92 -22.31
N PRO A 199 3.07 -9.17 -23.37
CA PRO A 199 3.41 -10.53 -23.79
C PRO A 199 4.16 -11.31 -22.72
N ALA A 200 5.05 -10.67 -21.95
CA ALA A 200 5.79 -11.31 -20.87
C ALA A 200 4.85 -11.77 -19.73
N TYR A 201 3.82 -10.97 -19.42
CA TYR A 201 2.79 -11.37 -18.44
C TYR A 201 2.05 -12.65 -18.83
N ARG A 202 1.72 -12.81 -20.12
CA ARG A 202 1.06 -14.02 -20.64
C ARG A 202 1.94 -15.27 -20.52
N ARG A 203 3.25 -15.10 -20.48
CA ARG A 203 4.26 -16.16 -20.38
C ARG A 203 4.79 -16.34 -18.96
N LEU A 204 4.16 -15.74 -17.95
CA LEU A 204 4.60 -15.91 -16.56
C LEU A 204 4.65 -17.40 -16.21
N PRO A 205 5.72 -17.86 -15.53
CA PRO A 205 5.86 -19.25 -15.13
C PRO A 205 4.88 -19.53 -13.98
N LEU A 206 3.64 -19.89 -14.31
CA LEU A 206 2.62 -20.27 -13.34
C LEU A 206 2.62 -21.79 -13.13
N LYS A 207 2.38 -22.21 -11.90
CA LYS A 207 2.32 -23.60 -11.47
C LYS A 207 0.85 -24.05 -11.38
N SER A 208 0.56 -25.27 -11.81
CA SER A 208 -0.79 -25.83 -11.71
C SER A 208 -1.06 -26.31 -10.27
N PRO A 209 -2.09 -25.78 -9.57
CA PRO A 209 -2.45 -26.26 -8.24
C PRO A 209 -2.92 -27.72 -8.25
N LEU A 210 -3.65 -28.12 -9.29
CA LEU A 210 -4.08 -29.51 -9.46
C LEU A 210 -2.89 -30.46 -9.60
N MET A 211 -1.89 -30.09 -10.39
CA MET A 211 -0.67 -30.89 -10.53
C MET A 211 0.10 -30.99 -9.21
N ALA A 212 0.21 -29.88 -8.46
CA ALA A 212 0.84 -29.89 -7.15
C ALA A 212 0.11 -30.85 -6.18
N GLY A 213 -1.22 -30.82 -6.17
CA GLY A 213 -2.04 -31.76 -5.40
C GLY A 213 -1.81 -33.21 -5.83
N ALA A 214 -1.98 -33.51 -7.13
CA ALA A 214 -1.84 -34.86 -7.68
C ALA A 214 -0.46 -35.47 -7.39
N LEU A 215 0.62 -34.69 -7.55
CA LEU A 215 1.96 -35.14 -7.19
C LEU A 215 2.06 -35.46 -5.69
N SER A 216 1.52 -34.58 -4.83
CA SER A 216 1.55 -34.80 -3.38
C SER A 216 0.64 -35.93 -2.90
N THR A 217 -0.36 -36.34 -3.70
CA THR A 217 -1.21 -37.51 -3.44
C THR A 217 -0.51 -38.83 -3.75
N ILE A 218 0.47 -38.81 -4.66
CA ILE A 218 1.28 -39.99 -4.97
C ILE A 218 2.42 -40.10 -3.97
N LEU A 219 3.10 -38.98 -3.71
CA LEU A 219 4.27 -38.93 -2.85
C LEU A 219 4.24 -37.67 -1.97
N PRO A 220 4.18 -37.81 -0.63
CA PRO A 220 4.24 -36.68 0.28
C PRO A 220 5.43 -35.76 -0.01
N GLY A 221 5.15 -34.48 -0.26
CA GLY A 221 6.18 -33.47 -0.52
C GLY A 221 6.47 -33.24 -2.01
N ALA A 222 6.03 -34.11 -2.92
CA ALA A 222 6.32 -33.95 -4.35
C ALA A 222 5.63 -32.71 -4.96
N GLY A 223 4.45 -32.36 -4.48
CA GLY A 223 3.78 -31.11 -4.86
C GLY A 223 4.56 -29.85 -4.45
N GLN A 224 5.16 -29.90 -3.26
CA GLN A 224 6.02 -28.84 -2.73
C GLN A 224 7.34 -28.73 -3.52
N VAL A 225 7.95 -29.86 -3.91
CA VAL A 225 9.09 -29.88 -4.83
C VAL A 225 8.73 -29.21 -6.16
N TYR A 226 7.57 -29.53 -6.74
CA TYR A 226 7.11 -28.95 -8.01
C TYR A 226 7.01 -27.42 -7.98
N VAL A 227 6.64 -26.82 -6.85
CA VAL A 227 6.57 -25.36 -6.64
C VAL A 227 7.88 -24.75 -6.11
N GLY A 228 8.87 -25.58 -5.78
CA GLY A 228 10.20 -25.18 -5.31
C GLY A 228 10.33 -24.98 -3.80
N TYR A 229 9.42 -25.54 -3.00
CA TYR A 229 9.40 -25.44 -1.54
C TYR A 229 10.04 -26.69 -0.91
N TYR A 230 11.36 -26.80 -1.02
CA TYR A 230 12.09 -28.01 -0.63
C TYR A 230 12.07 -28.30 0.87
N SER A 231 12.05 -27.26 1.72
CA SER A 231 11.94 -27.43 3.18
C SER A 231 10.60 -28.06 3.55
N ASP A 232 9.50 -27.56 2.96
CA ASP A 232 8.16 -28.10 3.19
C ASP A 232 8.05 -29.53 2.64
N ALA A 233 8.64 -29.79 1.47
CA ALA A 233 8.71 -31.13 0.90
C ALA A 233 9.42 -32.14 1.81
N ALA A 234 10.57 -31.75 2.38
CA ALA A 234 11.35 -32.63 3.26
C ALA A 234 10.58 -32.95 4.55
N ILE A 235 9.94 -31.96 5.16
CA ILE A 235 9.11 -32.16 6.35
C ILE A 235 7.95 -33.11 6.05
N SER A 236 7.26 -32.90 4.92
CA SER A 236 6.17 -33.77 4.50
C SER A 236 6.65 -35.21 4.29
N PHE A 237 7.73 -35.42 3.54
CA PHE A 237 8.25 -36.75 3.28
C PHE A 237 8.66 -37.48 4.57
N LEU A 238 9.39 -36.80 5.46
CA LEU A 238 9.88 -37.39 6.70
C LEU A 238 8.74 -37.74 7.67
N LEU A 239 7.78 -36.85 7.87
CA LEU A 239 6.69 -37.09 8.81
C LEU A 239 5.73 -38.18 8.34
N ASN A 240 5.37 -38.19 7.05
CA ASN A 240 4.51 -39.26 6.50
C ASN A 240 5.26 -40.59 6.55
N GLY A 241 6.55 -40.61 6.18
CA GLY A 241 7.38 -41.82 6.27
C GLY A 241 7.49 -42.37 7.69
N LEU A 242 7.70 -41.50 8.68
CA LEU A 242 7.79 -41.88 10.09
C LEU A 242 6.46 -42.43 10.63
N LEU A 243 5.33 -41.81 10.28
CA LEU A 243 4.01 -42.25 10.72
C LEU A 243 3.58 -43.56 10.06
N ILE A 244 3.88 -43.75 8.78
CA ILE A 244 3.66 -45.01 8.08
C ILE A 244 4.50 -46.12 8.70
N TRP A 245 5.79 -45.85 8.98
CA TRP A 245 6.67 -46.81 9.64
C TRP A 245 6.18 -47.17 11.04
N ALA A 246 5.79 -46.18 11.86
CA ALA A 246 5.25 -46.41 13.19
C ALA A 246 3.93 -47.20 13.16
N ALA A 247 3.05 -46.93 12.21
CA ALA A 247 1.81 -47.68 12.02
C ALA A 247 2.10 -49.13 11.62
N TRP A 248 3.06 -49.35 10.71
CA TRP A 248 3.48 -50.68 10.29
C TRP A 248 4.05 -51.48 11.47
N GLU A 249 4.95 -50.88 12.25
CA GLU A 249 5.53 -51.50 13.45
C GLU A 249 4.44 -51.86 14.48
N ALA A 250 3.45 -51.00 14.69
CA ALA A 250 2.34 -51.30 15.61
C ALA A 250 1.53 -52.52 15.16
N PHE A 251 1.27 -52.67 13.86
CA PHE A 251 0.58 -53.86 13.34
C PHE A 251 1.44 -55.13 13.39
N ASP A 252 2.75 -55.02 13.16
CA ASP A 252 3.68 -56.16 13.24
C ASP A 252 3.79 -56.72 14.68
N ASN A 253 3.62 -55.84 15.68
CA ASN A 253 3.60 -56.19 17.10
C ASN A 253 2.20 -56.49 17.66
N ASP A 254 1.19 -56.79 16.81
CA ASP A 254 -0.19 -57.08 17.21
C ASP A 254 -0.92 -55.94 17.97
N GLU A 255 -0.42 -54.69 17.92
CA GLU A 255 -1.04 -53.51 18.55
C GLU A 255 -2.07 -52.83 17.63
N TYR A 256 -3.15 -53.54 17.30
CA TYR A 256 -4.14 -53.08 16.31
C TYR A 256 -4.79 -51.73 16.64
N VAL A 257 -5.02 -51.43 17.92
CA VAL A 257 -5.61 -50.14 18.34
C VAL A 257 -4.65 -49.00 18.09
N THR A 258 -3.38 -49.15 18.49
CA THR A 258 -2.32 -48.16 18.24
C THR A 258 -2.13 -47.94 16.74
N GLY A 259 -2.01 -49.02 15.96
CA GLY A 259 -1.89 -48.94 14.50
C GLY A 259 -3.07 -48.23 13.84
N GLY A 260 -4.30 -48.55 14.25
CA GLY A 260 -5.51 -47.88 13.77
C GLY A 260 -5.54 -46.38 14.09
N LEU A 261 -5.15 -45.99 15.30
CA LEU A 261 -5.03 -44.57 15.69
C LEU A 261 -3.98 -43.83 14.87
N LEU A 262 -2.81 -44.44 14.65
CA LEU A 262 -1.74 -43.87 13.83
C LEU A 262 -2.18 -43.70 12.38
N CYS A 263 -2.87 -44.69 11.79
CA CYS A 263 -3.44 -44.56 10.45
C CYS A 263 -4.47 -43.43 10.35
N ALA A 264 -5.32 -43.26 11.36
CA ALA A 264 -6.30 -42.16 11.38
C ALA A 264 -5.63 -40.79 11.44
N VAL A 265 -4.59 -40.64 12.26
CA VAL A 265 -3.77 -39.42 12.34
C VAL A 265 -3.04 -39.17 11.03
N GLU A 266 -2.38 -40.18 10.49
CA GLU A 266 -1.64 -40.09 9.23
C GLU A 266 -2.55 -39.73 8.07
N LEU A 267 -3.74 -40.32 7.96
CA LEU A 267 -4.70 -39.96 6.91
C LEU A 267 -5.06 -38.46 6.96
N GLY A 268 -5.30 -37.92 8.15
CA GLY A 268 -5.56 -36.49 8.34
C GLY A 268 -4.37 -35.62 7.94
N TRP A 269 -3.16 -36.02 8.36
CA TRP A 269 -1.93 -35.33 8.03
C TRP A 269 -1.63 -35.35 6.53
N TYR A 270 -1.78 -36.51 5.90
CA TYR A 270 -1.57 -36.76 4.48
C TYR A 270 -2.48 -35.88 3.61
N LEU A 271 -3.79 -35.85 3.93
CA LEU A 271 -4.73 -34.97 3.23
C LEU A 271 -4.41 -33.49 3.44
N GLY A 272 -3.98 -33.11 4.64
CA GLY A 272 -3.49 -31.76 4.94
C GLY A 272 -2.26 -31.37 4.09
N ASN A 273 -1.35 -32.31 3.88
CA ASN A 273 -0.17 -32.11 3.03
C ASN A 273 -0.54 -31.88 1.55
N VAL A 274 -1.49 -32.65 1.01
CA VAL A 274 -2.02 -32.43 -0.34
C VAL A 274 -2.65 -31.05 -0.48
N TYR A 275 -3.48 -30.66 0.50
CA TYR A 275 -4.08 -29.33 0.54
C TYR A 275 -3.03 -28.21 0.59
N ASN A 276 -1.97 -28.39 1.37
CA ASN A 276 -0.85 -27.44 1.44
C ASN A 276 -0.15 -27.28 0.09
N ALA A 277 0.12 -28.37 -0.63
CA ALA A 277 0.74 -28.31 -1.96
C ALA A 277 -0.08 -27.49 -2.96
N VAL A 278 -1.41 -27.66 -2.98
CA VAL A 278 -2.34 -26.87 -3.80
C VAL A 278 -2.26 -25.39 -3.43
N ASN A 279 -2.28 -25.08 -2.13
CA ASN A 279 -2.19 -23.72 -1.63
C ASN A 279 -0.85 -23.05 -1.95
N ASP A 280 0.25 -23.79 -1.90
CA ASP A 280 1.57 -23.27 -2.21
C ASP A 280 1.73 -22.94 -3.69
N ALA A 281 1.13 -23.73 -4.59
CA ALA A 281 1.02 -23.37 -6.00
C ALA A 281 0.24 -22.06 -6.20
N HIS A 282 -0.88 -21.87 -5.50
CA HIS A 282 -1.62 -20.60 -5.54
C HIS A 282 -0.79 -19.42 -5.01
N LYS A 283 -0.09 -19.59 -3.88
CA LYS A 283 0.80 -18.56 -3.31
C LYS A 283 1.94 -18.22 -4.29
N PHE A 284 2.56 -19.23 -4.90
CA PHE A 284 3.60 -19.07 -5.90
C PHE A 284 3.09 -18.22 -7.07
N ASN A 285 1.93 -18.56 -7.64
CA ASN A 285 1.33 -17.83 -8.75
C ASN A 285 0.99 -16.38 -8.39
N ARG A 286 0.41 -16.15 -7.21
CA ARG A 286 0.13 -14.80 -6.72
C ARG A 286 1.41 -13.98 -6.55
N ARG A 287 2.49 -14.60 -6.04
CA ARG A 287 3.79 -13.94 -5.88
C ARG A 287 4.41 -13.56 -7.22
N GLN A 288 4.33 -14.43 -8.23
CA GLN A 288 4.81 -14.13 -9.59
C GLN A 288 4.08 -12.92 -10.18
N LYS A 289 2.74 -12.94 -10.14
CA LYS A 289 1.92 -11.81 -10.63
C LYS A 289 2.19 -10.52 -9.86
N ARG A 290 2.31 -10.58 -8.53
CA ARG A 290 2.60 -9.40 -7.69
C ARG A 290 3.97 -8.81 -7.98
N ARG A 291 5.00 -9.65 -8.14
CA ARG A 291 6.35 -9.18 -8.51
C ARG A 291 6.33 -8.47 -9.85
N PHE A 292 5.72 -9.10 -10.86
CA PHE A 292 5.57 -8.50 -12.18
C PHE A 292 4.92 -7.10 -12.12
N PHE A 293 3.75 -6.98 -11.46
CA PHE A 293 3.07 -5.69 -11.38
C PHE A 293 3.79 -4.66 -10.53
N ARG A 294 4.49 -5.08 -9.48
CA ARG A 294 5.34 -4.17 -8.68
C ARG A 294 6.44 -3.57 -9.53
N ASP A 295 7.09 -4.37 -10.37
CA ASP A 295 8.17 -3.90 -11.22
C ASP A 295 7.64 -2.91 -12.29
N ILE A 296 6.42 -3.14 -12.79
CA ILE A 296 5.70 -2.19 -13.66
C ILE A 296 5.31 -0.90 -12.90
N GLU A 297 4.74 -1.01 -11.70
CA GLU A 297 4.38 0.16 -10.86
C GLU A 297 5.58 1.06 -10.59
N LEU A 298 6.74 0.47 -10.27
CA LEU A 298 8.00 1.19 -10.05
C LEU A 298 8.53 1.89 -11.32
N SER A 299 8.12 1.44 -12.51
CA SER A 299 8.49 2.07 -13.78
C SER A 299 7.54 3.20 -14.21
N ILE A 300 6.28 3.17 -13.77
CA ILE A 300 5.25 4.15 -14.12
C ILE A 300 5.28 5.35 -13.16
N VAL A 301 5.52 5.08 -11.89
CA VAL A 301 5.64 6.12 -10.87
C VAL A 301 7.09 6.59 -10.91
N PRO A 302 7.42 7.77 -11.49
CA PRO A 302 8.73 8.37 -11.22
C PRO A 302 8.86 8.42 -9.70
N LEU A 303 10.05 8.16 -9.15
CA LEU A 303 10.34 8.16 -7.71
C LEU A 303 9.78 9.43 -7.02
N THR A 304 8.48 9.44 -6.74
CA THR A 304 7.78 10.49 -6.02
C THR A 304 8.08 10.20 -4.59
N SER A 305 9.26 10.64 -4.15
CA SER A 305 9.69 10.69 -2.77
C SER A 305 9.66 9.33 -2.05
N ARG A 306 10.81 8.94 -1.53
CA ARG A 306 10.95 7.82 -0.59
C ARG A 306 10.10 7.96 0.69
N ASN A 307 9.37 9.07 0.84
CA ASN A 307 8.36 9.31 1.87
C ASN A 307 7.00 9.50 1.19
N GLY A 308 6.07 8.59 1.47
CA GLY A 308 4.73 8.58 0.89
C GLY A 308 3.99 9.91 1.10
N VAL A 309 3.14 10.23 0.13
CA VAL A 309 2.11 11.28 0.16
C VAL A 309 2.54 12.70 -0.26
N SER A 310 3.82 13.02 -0.42
CA SER A 310 4.24 14.41 -0.74
C SER A 310 4.09 14.81 -2.22
N GLY A 311 3.99 13.86 -3.15
CA GLY A 311 4.14 14.15 -4.59
C GLY A 311 2.97 14.91 -5.25
N VAL A 312 1.73 14.68 -4.78
CA VAL A 312 0.56 15.40 -5.30
C VAL A 312 0.44 16.79 -4.64
N GLY A 313 0.85 16.91 -3.37
CA GLY A 313 0.90 18.20 -2.66
C GLY A 313 2.01 19.12 -3.16
N ALA A 314 3.18 18.60 -3.52
CA ALA A 314 4.34 19.39 -3.94
C ALA A 314 4.15 20.04 -5.34
N ALA A 315 3.41 19.38 -6.24
CA ALA A 315 3.07 19.96 -7.54
C ALA A 315 2.07 21.13 -7.42
N VAL A 316 1.23 21.10 -6.39
CA VAL A 316 0.28 22.18 -6.07
C VAL A 316 0.93 23.28 -5.22
N SER A 317 1.95 22.98 -4.42
CA SER A 317 2.63 23.98 -3.57
C SER A 317 3.72 24.79 -4.28
N HIS A 318 4.15 24.40 -5.48
CA HIS A 318 5.22 25.09 -6.23
C HIS A 318 4.76 25.74 -7.54
N SER A 319 3.45 25.73 -7.83
CA SER A 319 2.93 26.26 -9.11
C SER A 319 1.89 27.38 -8.97
N PHE A 320 1.72 27.99 -7.79
CA PHE A 320 0.97 29.24 -7.59
C PHE A 320 1.48 30.00 -6.37
#